data_AF-A0A939WKU2-F1
#
_entry.id   AF-A0A939WKU2-F1
#
_cell.length_a   1.000
_cell.length_b   1.000
_cell.length_c   1.000
_cell.angle_alpha   90.00
_cell.angle_beta   90.00
_cell.angle_gamma   90.00
#
_symmetry.space_group_name_H-M   'P 1'
#
loop_
_entity.id
_entity.type
_entity.pdbx_description
1 polymer ?
#
loop_
_entity_poly.entity_id
_entity_poly.type
_entity_poly.pdbx_seq_one_letter_code
_entity_poly.pdbx_strand_id
1 'polypeptide(L)'
;MTEARAIAGALAAVAVLAHAAAGADSGSPQPADMTIEFDAGAPTYIDQSKSTSFPNLGYAGCIADEGKEYAEEFFRRSPDRTWEIFKGAGAYLVKEWNADSRWEQDKEMAYDVFAWRKKHGVKVLLCLEHYAGRTINDARRRILGYVKWIVDNDFKDQVAGFELGNEPYWGTTPEIFADRWAAIVPDIKKIWPEVPLGFSIAELYDGDPDIAAVRSRYTDVDLLLSQDSTLGLNKINNWSGRFIVAFSNYIHHCSHVVYHFYGGFGHYGCTYNGVQRIRRFAKSFPEVEGKKAWITEWRFTSDMDLTSQQKFQIALFDALYMLMIVCQPEVEGICAHQCGQLSGGFYIADGKGQWRGQRAHGLGNDAFVDPDWTGRPRLEVGPVGPVFKLYNEALLSHPHVLSRGRRCDGSITDGRYNQMMNIWRNSGEGSVEWVLLANEDRTSFALMVCNCCSVPFRPPVKAVGCVLGKPHYRVYRCKPEDVCISQAPGEPRLAWQEEYDGEEGVIVVPEKSVTTIVFPSRKEAK
;
A
#
# COMPACT_ATOMS: atom_id res chain seq x y z
N MET A 1 11.63 -29.20 45.41
CA MET A 1 12.18 -29.30 44.02
C MET A 1 11.17 -28.90 42.93
N THR A 2 9.96 -28.45 43.27
CA THR A 2 8.87 -28.18 42.30
C THR A 2 8.65 -26.69 41.98
N GLU A 3 9.06 -25.76 42.84
CA GLU A 3 8.90 -24.31 42.58
C GLU A 3 10.01 -23.70 41.69
N ALA A 4 11.23 -24.25 41.73
CA ALA A 4 12.34 -23.72 40.93
C ALA A 4 12.17 -23.95 39.41
N ARG A 5 11.38 -24.97 39.00
CA ARG A 5 11.07 -25.22 37.57
C ARG A 5 9.97 -24.31 37.03
N ALA A 6 9.04 -23.84 37.87
CA ALA A 6 7.99 -22.92 37.44
C ALA A 6 8.54 -21.51 37.17
N ILE A 7 9.50 -21.06 37.99
CA ILE A 7 10.16 -19.75 37.83
C ILE A 7 11.09 -19.75 36.61
N ALA A 8 11.79 -20.86 36.34
CA ALA A 8 12.62 -20.99 35.14
C ALA A 8 11.79 -21.02 33.83
N GLY A 9 10.59 -21.63 33.86
CA GLY A 9 9.66 -21.62 32.71
C GLY A 9 9.05 -20.25 32.44
N ALA A 10 8.71 -19.49 33.49
CA ALA A 10 8.19 -18.13 33.36
C ALA A 10 9.26 -17.13 32.90
N LEU A 11 10.51 -17.26 33.37
CA LEU A 11 11.62 -16.41 32.91
C LEU A 11 12.02 -16.71 31.46
N ALA A 12 11.93 -17.95 31.00
CA ALA A 12 12.15 -18.29 29.58
C ALA A 12 11.04 -17.73 28.68
N ALA A 13 9.77 -17.78 29.11
CA ALA A 13 8.65 -17.19 28.36
C ALA A 13 8.72 -15.66 28.30
N VAL A 14 9.15 -15.00 29.39
CA VAL A 14 9.38 -13.55 29.42
C VAL A 14 10.62 -13.17 28.60
N ALA A 15 11.66 -13.99 28.52
CA ALA A 15 12.82 -13.74 27.66
C ALA A 15 12.50 -13.89 26.16
N VAL A 16 11.63 -14.84 25.78
CA VAL A 16 11.17 -14.99 24.37
C VAL A 16 10.23 -13.85 23.96
N LEU A 17 9.37 -13.37 24.87
CA LEU A 17 8.53 -12.20 24.62
C LEU A 17 9.30 -10.87 24.68
N ALA A 18 10.36 -10.77 25.49
CA ALA A 18 11.25 -9.62 25.52
C ALA A 18 12.17 -9.55 24.30
N HIS A 19 12.55 -10.68 23.69
CA HIS A 19 13.24 -10.70 22.38
C HIS A 19 12.32 -10.30 21.22
N ALA A 20 11.00 -10.52 21.33
CA ALA A 20 10.03 -10.03 20.36
C ALA A 20 9.69 -8.54 20.55
N ALA A 21 9.88 -7.98 21.76
CA ALA A 21 9.56 -6.59 22.08
C ALA A 21 10.78 -5.64 22.10
N ALA A 22 12.01 -6.17 22.21
CA ALA A 22 13.25 -5.41 22.18
C ALA A 22 14.16 -5.90 21.04
N GLY A 23 13.82 -5.50 19.80
CA GLY A 23 14.55 -5.93 18.60
C GLY A 23 14.10 -5.21 17.32
N ALA A 24 13.77 -3.93 17.43
CA ALA A 24 13.50 -3.07 16.26
C ALA A 24 14.35 -1.80 16.34
N ASP A 25 15.64 -1.97 16.66
CA ASP A 25 16.66 -0.96 16.34
C ASP A 25 17.95 -1.67 15.87
N SER A 26 18.45 -1.16 14.74
CA SER A 26 19.77 -1.32 14.13
C SER A 26 20.75 -2.37 14.69
N GLY A 27 20.94 -3.46 13.93
CA GLY A 27 22.00 -4.44 14.19
C GLY A 27 22.35 -5.28 12.96
N SER A 28 22.94 -4.67 11.93
CA SER A 28 23.68 -5.42 10.90
C SER A 28 25.02 -5.91 11.47
N PRO A 29 25.24 -7.24 11.52
CA PRO A 29 26.30 -7.88 10.73
C PRO A 29 25.78 -9.21 10.13
N GLN A 30 26.23 -9.77 9.01
CA GLN A 30 27.34 -9.55 8.09
C GLN A 30 27.06 -10.35 6.78
N PRO A 31 27.82 -10.13 5.69
CA PRO A 31 27.58 -10.74 4.38
C PRO A 31 28.15 -12.17 4.24
N ALA A 32 27.40 -13.06 3.56
CA ALA A 32 27.83 -14.09 2.57
C ALA A 32 26.83 -15.26 2.45
N ASP A 33 26.15 -15.69 3.52
CA ASP A 33 25.31 -16.91 3.52
C ASP A 33 23.95 -16.70 4.22
N MET A 34 22.96 -16.11 3.54
CA MET A 34 21.58 -16.17 4.04
C MET A 34 20.87 -17.39 3.47
N THR A 35 20.72 -18.41 4.30
CA THR A 35 19.85 -19.55 4.02
C THR A 35 18.38 -19.15 4.19
N ILE A 36 17.53 -19.47 3.22
CA ILE A 36 16.07 -19.36 3.38
C ILE A 36 15.56 -20.68 3.95
N GLU A 37 14.97 -20.61 5.14
CA GLU A 37 14.43 -21.77 5.84
C GLU A 37 12.92 -21.91 5.62
N PHE A 38 12.50 -23.06 5.09
CA PHE A 38 11.12 -23.46 4.88
C PHE A 38 10.73 -24.46 5.96
N ASP A 39 10.11 -23.97 7.03
CA ASP A 39 9.70 -24.79 8.18
C ASP A 39 8.17 -24.92 8.22
N ALA A 40 7.67 -26.13 7.99
CA ALA A 40 6.25 -26.43 8.05
C ALA A 40 5.65 -26.26 9.47
N GLY A 41 6.49 -26.32 10.51
CA GLY A 41 6.10 -26.11 11.91
C GLY A 41 6.24 -24.66 12.39
N ALA A 42 6.85 -23.76 11.62
CA ALA A 42 7.11 -22.39 12.07
C ALA A 42 5.81 -21.63 12.39
N PRO A 43 5.71 -20.88 13.50
CA PRO A 43 4.50 -20.12 13.79
C PRO A 43 4.23 -19.08 12.68
N THR A 44 2.96 -18.87 12.37
CA THR A 44 2.55 -17.77 11.48
C THR A 44 2.86 -16.45 12.17
N TYR A 45 3.70 -15.61 11.57
CA TYR A 45 4.05 -14.29 12.05
C TYR A 45 2.89 -13.30 11.84
N ILE A 46 2.33 -13.27 10.63
CA ILE A 46 1.15 -12.47 10.27
C ILE A 46 0.22 -13.33 9.41
N ASP A 47 -1.06 -13.32 9.72
CA ASP A 47 -2.10 -13.94 8.91
C ASP A 47 -2.85 -12.88 8.12
N GLN A 48 -2.47 -12.69 6.86
CA GLN A 48 -3.02 -11.64 6.00
C GLN A 48 -4.50 -11.88 5.68
N SER A 49 -4.98 -13.13 5.71
CA SER A 49 -6.39 -13.47 5.42
C SER A 49 -7.37 -12.86 6.42
N LYS A 50 -6.88 -12.45 7.61
CA LYS A 50 -7.68 -11.80 8.65
C LYS A 50 -7.84 -10.29 8.47
N SER A 51 -7.12 -9.69 7.51
CA SER A 51 -7.26 -8.28 7.17
C SER A 51 -8.60 -8.01 6.50
N THR A 52 -9.30 -6.95 6.89
CA THR A 52 -10.51 -6.50 6.19
C THR A 52 -10.20 -5.96 4.80
N SER A 53 -8.95 -5.54 4.59
CA SER A 53 -8.41 -5.09 3.31
C SER A 53 -7.78 -6.22 2.48
N PHE A 54 -7.90 -7.49 2.88
CA PHE A 54 -7.23 -8.59 2.18
C PHE A 54 -7.71 -8.76 0.71
N PRO A 55 -6.78 -8.81 -0.28
CA PRO A 55 -5.32 -8.67 -0.13
C PRO A 55 -4.92 -7.19 0.04
N ASN A 56 -3.99 -6.95 0.97
CA ASN A 56 -3.76 -5.65 1.59
C ASN A 56 -2.94 -4.64 0.77
N LEU A 57 -2.63 -4.93 -0.49
CA LEU A 57 -1.95 -4.02 -1.41
C LEU A 57 -2.94 -3.51 -2.45
N GLY A 58 -3.13 -2.20 -2.50
CA GLY A 58 -4.09 -1.57 -3.41
C GLY A 58 -3.62 -0.27 -4.04
N TYR A 59 -4.55 0.39 -4.71
CA TYR A 59 -4.36 1.70 -5.33
C TYR A 59 -5.28 2.74 -4.70
N ALA A 60 -4.75 3.95 -4.51
CA ALA A 60 -5.59 5.06 -4.10
C ALA A 60 -6.31 5.63 -5.33
N GLY A 61 -7.61 5.85 -5.25
CA GLY A 61 -8.43 6.22 -6.38
C GLY A 61 -9.11 5.03 -7.03
N CYS A 62 -10.32 5.29 -7.52
CA CYS A 62 -11.04 4.39 -8.38
C CYS A 62 -11.15 5.02 -9.76
N ILE A 63 -11.17 4.23 -10.83
CA ILE A 63 -11.42 4.75 -12.17
C ILE A 63 -12.77 5.48 -12.26
N ALA A 64 -13.74 5.14 -11.41
CA ALA A 64 -14.99 5.89 -11.29
C ALA A 64 -14.82 7.30 -10.68
N ASP A 65 -13.68 7.63 -10.07
CA ASP A 65 -13.31 9.00 -9.66
C ASP A 65 -12.92 9.88 -10.85
N GLU A 66 -12.50 9.26 -11.96
CA GLU A 66 -11.87 9.96 -13.06
C GLU A 66 -12.86 10.68 -13.98
N GLY A 67 -14.15 10.38 -13.86
CA GLY A 67 -15.22 10.97 -14.64
C GLY A 67 -16.31 9.96 -14.99
N LYS A 68 -17.53 10.47 -15.25
CA LYS A 68 -18.69 9.64 -15.55
C LYS A 68 -18.49 8.82 -16.83
N GLU A 69 -17.86 9.42 -17.83
CA GLU A 69 -17.55 8.78 -19.11
C GLU A 69 -16.63 7.56 -18.95
N TYR A 70 -15.67 7.61 -18.03
CA TYR A 70 -14.79 6.49 -17.72
C TYR A 70 -15.56 5.39 -16.99
N ALA A 71 -16.38 5.77 -16.01
CA ALA A 71 -17.19 4.82 -15.28
C ALA A 71 -18.17 4.06 -16.22
N GLU A 72 -18.81 4.78 -17.15
CA GLU A 72 -19.68 4.18 -18.16
C GLU A 72 -18.91 3.26 -19.13
N GLU A 73 -17.77 3.70 -19.64
CA GLU A 73 -16.97 2.87 -20.56
C GLU A 73 -16.49 1.60 -19.86
N PHE A 74 -15.90 1.71 -18.68
CA PHE A 74 -15.18 0.60 -18.07
C PHE A 74 -16.09 -0.34 -17.26
N PHE A 75 -17.15 0.14 -16.61
CA PHE A 75 -17.97 -0.72 -15.75
C PHE A 75 -19.30 -1.14 -16.39
N ARG A 76 -19.79 -0.42 -17.41
CA ARG A 76 -21.02 -0.80 -18.14
C ARG A 76 -20.76 -1.35 -19.53
N ARG A 77 -19.94 -0.66 -20.33
CA ARG A 77 -19.73 -1.05 -21.74
C ARG A 77 -18.71 -2.17 -21.90
N SER A 78 -17.66 -2.14 -21.10
CA SER A 78 -16.50 -3.03 -21.22
C SER A 78 -16.11 -3.76 -19.91
N PRO A 79 -17.06 -4.27 -19.10
CA PRO A 79 -16.78 -4.75 -17.74
C PRO A 79 -15.77 -5.92 -17.66
N ASP A 80 -15.85 -6.88 -18.58
CA ASP A 80 -14.94 -8.03 -18.57
C ASP A 80 -13.53 -7.62 -19.03
N ARG A 81 -13.42 -6.72 -20.01
CA ARG A 81 -12.12 -6.16 -20.43
C ARG A 81 -11.48 -5.36 -19.30
N THR A 82 -12.28 -4.57 -18.58
CA THR A 82 -11.82 -3.83 -17.39
C THR A 82 -11.29 -4.78 -16.34
N TRP A 83 -11.96 -5.91 -16.11
CA TRP A 83 -11.46 -6.93 -15.18
C TRP A 83 -10.11 -7.50 -15.59
N GLU A 84 -9.91 -7.89 -16.86
CA GLU A 84 -8.62 -8.41 -17.30
C GLU A 84 -7.47 -7.42 -17.06
N ILE A 85 -7.74 -6.12 -17.21
CA ILE A 85 -6.76 -5.06 -16.95
C ILE A 85 -6.54 -4.86 -15.44
N PHE A 86 -7.59 -4.85 -14.62
CA PHE A 86 -7.46 -4.78 -13.15
C PHE A 86 -6.68 -5.97 -12.59
N LYS A 87 -7.00 -7.18 -13.05
CA LYS A 87 -6.27 -8.41 -12.71
C LYS A 87 -4.82 -8.31 -13.16
N GLY A 88 -4.56 -7.82 -14.37
CA GLY A 88 -3.23 -7.57 -14.90
C GLY A 88 -2.41 -6.57 -14.08
N ALA A 89 -3.07 -5.59 -13.45
CA ALA A 89 -2.48 -4.61 -12.55
C ALA A 89 -2.48 -5.05 -11.07
N GLY A 90 -3.04 -6.21 -10.72
CA GLY A 90 -3.17 -6.64 -9.33
C GLY A 90 -4.05 -5.75 -8.46
N ALA A 91 -5.03 -5.04 -9.06
CA ALA A 91 -5.89 -4.10 -8.36
C ALA A 91 -7.08 -4.80 -7.65
N TYR A 92 -6.77 -5.56 -6.61
CA TYR A 92 -7.76 -6.26 -5.77
C TYR A 92 -8.25 -5.41 -4.60
N LEU A 93 -7.59 -4.28 -4.31
CA LEU A 93 -7.98 -3.28 -3.33
C LEU A 93 -7.87 -1.89 -3.98
N VAL A 94 -8.90 -1.05 -3.79
CA VAL A 94 -8.90 0.35 -4.25
C VAL A 94 -9.40 1.30 -3.16
N LYS A 95 -8.94 2.55 -3.15
CA LYS A 95 -9.55 3.64 -2.36
C LYS A 95 -10.50 4.45 -3.24
N GLU A 96 -11.62 4.87 -2.70
CA GLU A 96 -12.52 5.84 -3.33
C GLU A 96 -12.52 7.15 -2.56
N TRP A 97 -12.24 8.26 -3.24
CA TRP A 97 -12.42 9.59 -2.65
C TRP A 97 -13.89 10.03 -2.73
N ASN A 98 -14.30 10.88 -1.79
CA ASN A 98 -15.62 11.52 -1.79
C ASN A 98 -16.78 10.54 -2.08
N ALA A 99 -16.70 9.31 -1.58
CA ALA A 99 -17.52 8.18 -2.05
C ALA A 99 -19.02 8.45 -1.85
N ASP A 100 -19.39 9.05 -0.72
CA ASP A 100 -20.76 9.41 -0.41
C ASP A 100 -21.32 10.54 -1.30
N SER A 101 -20.45 11.43 -1.79
CA SER A 101 -20.81 12.44 -2.79
C SER A 101 -21.13 11.81 -4.14
N ARG A 102 -20.29 10.88 -4.60
CA ARG A 102 -20.46 10.23 -5.90
C ARG A 102 -21.69 9.33 -5.92
N TRP A 103 -21.91 8.58 -4.84
CA TRP A 103 -23.14 7.81 -4.68
C TRP A 103 -24.39 8.70 -4.77
N GLU A 104 -24.38 9.88 -4.15
CA GLU A 104 -25.53 10.80 -4.21
C GLU A 104 -25.78 11.33 -5.64
N GLN A 105 -24.72 11.46 -6.46
CA GLN A 105 -24.80 11.93 -7.84
C GLN A 105 -25.33 10.86 -8.81
N ASP A 106 -24.90 9.61 -8.68
CA ASP A 106 -25.30 8.52 -9.59
C ASP A 106 -25.34 7.17 -8.86
N LYS A 107 -26.51 6.87 -8.29
CA LYS A 107 -26.74 5.64 -7.51
C LYS A 107 -26.71 4.38 -8.36
N GLU A 108 -27.14 4.48 -9.62
CA GLU A 108 -27.12 3.34 -10.54
C GLU A 108 -25.69 3.00 -10.92
N MET A 109 -24.85 4.00 -11.22
CA MET A 109 -23.44 3.76 -11.49
C MET A 109 -22.73 3.19 -10.25
N ALA A 110 -23.03 3.72 -9.06
CA ALA A 110 -22.51 3.15 -7.82
C ALA A 110 -22.88 1.66 -7.68
N TYR A 111 -24.14 1.30 -7.96
CA TYR A 111 -24.57 -0.10 -7.95
C TYR A 111 -23.75 -0.96 -8.92
N ASP A 112 -23.59 -0.52 -10.17
CA ASP A 112 -22.87 -1.27 -11.20
C ASP A 112 -21.40 -1.50 -10.82
N VAL A 113 -20.73 -0.49 -10.27
CA VAL A 113 -19.34 -0.59 -9.81
C VAL A 113 -19.23 -1.57 -8.63
N PHE A 114 -20.13 -1.51 -7.66
CA PHE A 114 -20.13 -2.45 -6.53
C PHE A 114 -20.47 -3.89 -6.94
N ALA A 115 -21.41 -4.07 -7.86
CA ALA A 115 -21.75 -5.38 -8.41
C ALA A 115 -20.56 -5.97 -9.19
N TRP A 116 -19.87 -5.14 -9.98
CA TRP A 116 -18.64 -5.54 -10.68
C TRP A 116 -17.53 -5.93 -9.70
N ARG A 117 -17.30 -5.15 -8.64
CA ARG A 117 -16.34 -5.49 -7.58
C ARG A 117 -16.65 -6.83 -6.94
N LYS A 118 -17.92 -7.05 -6.57
CA LYS A 118 -18.39 -8.28 -5.96
C LYS A 118 -18.17 -9.50 -6.84
N LYS A 119 -18.48 -9.39 -8.15
CA LYS A 119 -18.23 -10.45 -9.13
C LYS A 119 -16.75 -10.85 -9.18
N HIS A 120 -15.83 -9.90 -8.99
CA HIS A 120 -14.39 -10.09 -9.20
C HIS A 120 -13.56 -10.13 -7.91
N GLY A 121 -14.19 -10.00 -6.73
CA GLY A 121 -13.52 -10.01 -5.43
C GLY A 121 -12.64 -8.78 -5.19
N VAL A 122 -13.02 -7.61 -5.71
CA VAL A 122 -12.27 -6.36 -5.53
C VAL A 122 -12.79 -5.59 -4.32
N LYS A 123 -11.95 -5.41 -3.30
CA LYS A 123 -12.26 -4.64 -2.09
C LYS A 123 -12.13 -3.14 -2.32
N VAL A 124 -12.85 -2.36 -1.52
CA VAL A 124 -12.79 -0.90 -1.54
C VAL A 124 -12.69 -0.29 -0.14
N LEU A 125 -11.75 0.66 0.04
CA LEU A 125 -11.73 1.61 1.14
C LEU A 125 -12.48 2.88 0.72
N LEU A 126 -13.48 3.30 1.48
CA LEU A 126 -14.38 4.39 1.10
C LEU A 126 -14.10 5.63 1.96
N CYS A 127 -13.65 6.72 1.34
CA CYS A 127 -13.53 8.00 2.04
C CYS A 127 -14.88 8.71 2.10
N LEU A 128 -15.34 8.99 3.32
CA LEU A 128 -16.58 9.70 3.62
C LEU A 128 -16.27 11.14 4.00
N GLU A 129 -16.97 12.10 3.38
CA GLU A 129 -16.74 13.52 3.64
C GLU A 129 -17.90 14.21 4.33
N HIS A 130 -17.60 15.08 5.31
CA HIS A 130 -18.62 15.93 5.94
C HIS A 130 -18.47 17.42 5.66
N TYR A 131 -17.40 17.88 5.01
CA TYR A 131 -17.03 19.32 4.96
C TYR A 131 -17.18 20.02 3.61
N ALA A 132 -17.78 19.38 2.59
CA ALA A 132 -17.96 19.96 1.24
C ALA A 132 -19.02 21.10 1.18
N GLY A 133 -18.90 22.12 2.04
CA GLY A 133 -19.82 23.28 2.12
C GLY A 133 -21.19 22.96 2.73
N ARG A 134 -21.33 21.81 3.40
CA ARG A 134 -22.63 21.27 3.86
C ARG A 134 -22.89 21.49 5.35
N THR A 135 -24.17 21.63 5.69
CA THR A 135 -24.60 21.56 7.10
C THR A 135 -24.33 20.16 7.67
N ILE A 136 -24.24 20.04 9.00
CA ILE A 136 -24.05 18.73 9.63
C ILE A 136 -25.23 17.78 9.37
N ASN A 137 -26.45 18.30 9.29
CA ASN A 137 -27.64 17.48 9.02
C ASN A 137 -27.62 16.90 7.61
N ASP A 138 -27.18 17.68 6.62
CA ASP A 138 -27.04 17.20 5.24
C ASP A 138 -25.95 16.14 5.11
N ALA A 139 -24.79 16.39 5.73
CA ALA A 139 -23.69 15.42 5.77
C ALA A 139 -24.13 14.11 6.43
N ARG A 140 -24.78 14.18 7.60
CA ARG A 140 -25.30 13.01 8.34
C ARG A 140 -26.32 12.23 7.52
N ARG A 141 -27.33 12.91 6.94
CA ARG A 141 -28.34 12.26 6.08
C ARG A 141 -27.68 11.49 4.95
N ARG A 142 -26.74 12.11 4.25
CA ARG A 142 -26.07 11.52 3.09
C ARG A 142 -25.20 10.33 3.49
N ILE A 143 -24.31 10.51 4.46
CA ILE A 143 -23.40 9.45 4.92
C ILE A 143 -24.20 8.25 5.43
N LEU A 144 -25.17 8.46 6.31
CA LEU A 144 -25.98 7.37 6.85
C LEU A 144 -26.84 6.70 5.76
N GLY A 145 -27.34 7.48 4.80
CA GLY A 145 -28.03 6.96 3.63
C GLY A 145 -27.13 6.06 2.77
N TYR A 146 -25.87 6.46 2.56
CA TYR A 146 -24.91 5.68 1.78
C TYR A 146 -24.51 4.39 2.50
N VAL A 147 -24.19 4.46 3.80
CA VAL A 147 -23.88 3.28 4.62
C VAL A 147 -25.06 2.31 4.61
N LYS A 148 -26.29 2.80 4.83
CA LYS A 148 -27.49 1.97 4.77
C LYS A 148 -27.67 1.34 3.39
N TRP A 149 -27.45 2.10 2.32
CA TRP A 149 -27.54 1.58 0.96
C TRP A 149 -26.54 0.44 0.70
N ILE A 150 -25.29 0.54 1.18
CA ILE A 150 -24.30 -0.55 1.08
C ILE A 150 -24.81 -1.81 1.79
N VAL A 151 -25.35 -1.66 3.01
CA VAL A 151 -25.88 -2.79 3.79
C VAL A 151 -27.11 -3.41 3.12
N ASP A 152 -28.07 -2.58 2.70
CA ASP A 152 -29.33 -3.03 2.09
C ASP A 152 -29.12 -3.74 0.74
N ASN A 153 -28.02 -3.45 0.03
CA ASN A 153 -27.66 -4.07 -1.25
C ASN A 153 -26.65 -5.22 -1.12
N ASP A 154 -26.36 -5.69 0.11
CA ASP A 154 -25.44 -6.80 0.37
C ASP A 154 -24.02 -6.56 -0.19
N PHE A 155 -23.50 -5.34 -0.06
CA PHE A 155 -22.14 -5.00 -0.50
C PHE A 155 -21.12 -4.95 0.66
N LYS A 156 -21.50 -5.42 1.85
CA LYS A 156 -20.65 -5.37 3.05
C LYS A 156 -19.32 -6.09 2.86
N ASP A 157 -19.34 -7.21 2.15
CA ASP A 157 -18.18 -8.02 1.83
C ASP A 157 -17.19 -7.34 0.87
N GLN A 158 -17.57 -6.26 0.20
CA GLN A 158 -16.67 -5.52 -0.70
C GLN A 158 -15.99 -4.34 0.01
N VAL A 159 -16.50 -3.88 1.14
CA VAL A 159 -15.97 -2.70 1.83
C VAL A 159 -14.94 -3.11 2.87
N ALA A 160 -13.69 -2.72 2.66
CA ALA A 160 -12.60 -2.91 3.61
C ALA A 160 -12.77 -2.03 4.86
N GLY A 161 -13.39 -0.86 4.69
CA GLY A 161 -13.72 0.07 5.76
C GLY A 161 -14.01 1.49 5.28
N PHE A 162 -14.34 2.38 6.23
CA PHE A 162 -14.58 3.79 5.96
C PHE A 162 -13.45 4.66 6.51
N GLU A 163 -12.85 5.47 5.64
CA GLU A 163 -11.96 6.57 6.00
C GLU A 163 -12.81 7.82 6.32
N LEU A 164 -12.59 8.38 7.51
CA LEU A 164 -13.33 9.52 8.04
C LEU A 164 -12.68 10.84 7.63
N GLY A 165 -12.80 11.16 6.34
CA GLY A 165 -12.34 12.38 5.70
C GLY A 165 -10.92 12.30 5.14
N ASN A 166 -10.71 12.91 3.98
CA ASN A 166 -9.43 12.90 3.28
C ASN A 166 -8.57 14.10 3.67
N GLU A 167 -7.47 13.85 4.39
CA GLU A 167 -6.53 14.89 4.83
C GLU A 167 -7.16 16.09 5.58
N PRO A 168 -8.06 15.88 6.56
CA PRO A 168 -8.73 16.98 7.27
C PRO A 168 -7.76 17.88 8.07
N TYR A 169 -6.54 17.40 8.32
CA TYR A 169 -5.45 18.09 9.02
C TYR A 169 -4.90 19.34 8.29
N TRP A 170 -5.35 19.61 7.07
CA TRP A 170 -5.14 20.90 6.41
C TRP A 170 -6.12 21.99 6.86
N GLY A 171 -7.21 21.61 7.53
CA GLY A 171 -8.16 22.53 8.13
C GLY A 171 -7.60 23.25 9.35
N THR A 172 -8.28 24.32 9.78
CA THR A 172 -7.80 25.16 10.90
C THR A 172 -8.38 24.80 12.27
N THR A 173 -9.48 24.06 12.33
CA THR A 173 -10.25 23.85 13.58
C THR A 173 -10.59 22.37 13.81
N PRO A 174 -9.64 21.54 14.32
CA PRO A 174 -9.83 20.09 14.50
C PRO A 174 -11.05 19.72 15.34
N GLU A 175 -11.42 20.55 16.32
CA GLU A 175 -12.58 20.30 17.21
C GLU A 175 -13.90 20.26 16.44
N ILE A 176 -14.05 21.12 15.43
CA ILE A 176 -15.25 21.12 14.58
C ILE A 176 -15.32 19.82 13.77
N PHE A 177 -14.20 19.27 13.32
CA PHE A 177 -14.17 17.98 12.63
C PHE A 177 -14.54 16.85 13.60
N ALA A 178 -13.97 16.87 14.81
CA ALA A 178 -14.27 15.91 15.86
C ALA A 178 -15.76 15.91 16.24
N ASP A 179 -16.35 17.09 16.48
CA ASP A 179 -17.77 17.23 16.86
C ASP A 179 -18.70 16.69 15.76
N ARG A 180 -18.36 16.93 14.49
CA ARG A 180 -19.16 16.43 13.37
C ARG A 180 -19.07 14.92 13.26
N TRP A 181 -17.89 14.33 13.40
CA TRP A 181 -17.76 12.87 13.42
C TRP A 181 -18.41 12.24 14.65
N ALA A 182 -18.32 12.87 15.81
CA ALA A 182 -18.99 12.45 17.04
C ALA A 182 -20.51 12.35 16.86
N ALA A 183 -21.10 13.23 16.05
CA ALA A 183 -22.53 13.21 15.75
C ALA A 183 -22.95 12.14 14.71
N ILE A 184 -22.00 11.56 13.97
CA ILE A 184 -22.28 10.65 12.84
C ILE A 184 -21.85 9.21 13.15
N VAL A 185 -20.66 9.01 13.72
CA VAL A 185 -20.03 7.70 13.93
C VAL A 185 -20.91 6.73 14.75
N PRO A 186 -21.54 7.14 15.87
CA PRO A 186 -22.42 6.25 16.62
C PRO A 186 -23.59 5.72 15.79
N ASP A 187 -24.10 6.51 14.84
CA ASP A 187 -25.19 6.09 13.97
C ASP A 187 -24.73 5.17 12.84
N ILE A 188 -23.52 5.39 12.30
CA ILE A 188 -22.90 4.42 11.38
C ILE A 188 -22.83 3.05 12.09
N LYS A 189 -22.38 3.02 13.35
CA LYS A 189 -22.29 1.80 14.16
C LYS A 189 -23.64 1.17 14.52
N LYS A 190 -24.75 1.92 14.50
CA LYS A 190 -26.10 1.33 14.62
C LYS A 190 -26.54 0.61 13.35
N ILE A 191 -26.15 1.12 12.19
CA ILE A 191 -26.48 0.52 10.88
C ILE A 191 -25.59 -0.69 10.62
N TRP A 192 -24.29 -0.55 10.90
CA TRP A 192 -23.27 -1.56 10.66
C TRP A 192 -22.28 -1.62 11.85
N PRO A 193 -22.58 -2.40 12.91
CA PRO A 193 -21.77 -2.45 14.12
C PRO A 193 -20.31 -2.87 13.90
N GLU A 194 -20.11 -3.87 13.04
CA GLU A 194 -18.81 -4.48 12.79
C GLU A 194 -17.93 -3.72 11.79
N VAL A 195 -18.40 -2.64 11.17
CA VAL A 195 -17.63 -1.97 10.11
C VAL A 195 -16.35 -1.33 10.63
N PRO A 196 -15.20 -1.54 9.98
CA PRO A 196 -13.99 -0.81 10.27
C PRO A 196 -14.13 0.69 9.98
N LEU A 197 -13.76 1.53 10.95
CA LEU A 197 -13.71 2.98 10.80
C LEU A 197 -12.30 3.48 11.12
N GLY A 198 -11.75 4.29 10.22
CA GLY A 198 -10.43 4.89 10.35
C GLY A 198 -10.51 6.41 10.30
N PHE A 199 -9.87 7.09 11.25
CA PHE A 199 -9.77 8.55 11.24
C PHE A 199 -8.38 8.99 10.75
N SER A 200 -8.37 10.06 9.97
CA SER A 200 -7.17 10.57 9.32
C SER A 200 -6.39 11.50 10.23
N ILE A 201 -5.09 11.23 10.34
CA ILE A 201 -4.12 12.10 11.01
C ILE A 201 -2.97 12.35 10.07
N ALA A 202 -2.22 13.42 10.33
CA ALA A 202 -0.92 13.60 9.71
C ALA A 202 0.18 13.60 10.77
N GLU A 203 1.34 13.11 10.34
CA GLU A 203 2.58 13.13 11.08
C GLU A 203 3.65 13.78 10.22
N LEU A 204 4.10 14.96 10.63
CA LEU A 204 5.24 15.64 10.01
C LEU A 204 6.44 15.63 10.97
N TYR A 205 7.65 15.49 10.42
CA TYR A 205 8.90 15.50 11.18
C TYR A 205 9.83 16.59 10.64
N ASP A 206 10.73 17.10 11.50
CA ASP A 206 11.77 18.05 11.08
C ASP A 206 12.63 17.44 9.96
N GLY A 207 12.76 18.15 8.83
CA GLY A 207 13.58 17.72 7.68
C GLY A 207 12.86 16.95 6.56
N ASP A 208 11.53 16.98 6.51
CA ASP A 208 10.73 16.44 5.40
C ASP A 208 10.75 17.38 4.16
N PRO A 209 11.26 16.97 2.98
CA PRO A 209 11.48 17.80 1.80
C PRO A 209 10.19 18.06 1.05
N ASP A 210 9.14 17.28 1.32
CA ASP A 210 7.82 17.48 0.72
C ASP A 210 7.14 18.74 1.27
N ILE A 211 7.63 19.26 2.39
CA ILE A 211 7.17 20.52 2.96
C ILE A 211 7.40 21.69 1.99
N ALA A 212 8.54 21.73 1.28
CA ALA A 212 8.83 22.80 0.32
C ALA A 212 7.92 22.74 -0.92
N ALA A 213 7.55 21.52 -1.32
CA ALA A 213 6.81 21.26 -2.54
C ALA A 213 5.27 21.27 -2.32
N VAL A 214 4.80 21.01 -1.09
CA VAL A 214 3.45 21.34 -0.64
C VAL A 214 3.31 22.85 -0.40
N ARG A 215 4.31 23.53 0.17
CA ARG A 215 4.33 24.99 0.38
C ARG A 215 4.25 25.77 -0.93
N SER A 216 4.86 25.30 -2.01
CA SER A 216 4.85 25.98 -3.32
C SER A 216 3.48 25.96 -4.04
N ARG A 217 2.54 25.10 -3.62
CA ARG A 217 1.18 25.00 -4.20
C ARG A 217 0.21 26.03 -3.62
N TYR A 218 0.63 26.77 -2.59
CA TYR A 218 -0.17 27.83 -1.99
C TYR A 218 0.42 29.18 -2.37
N THR A 219 -0.36 29.97 -3.11
CA THR A 219 0.04 31.27 -3.71
C THR A 219 0.27 32.39 -2.69
N ASP A 220 0.13 32.12 -1.40
CA ASP A 220 0.36 33.10 -0.32
C ASP A 220 1.44 32.57 0.63
N VAL A 221 2.66 32.56 0.10
CA VAL A 221 3.89 32.11 0.77
C VAL A 221 4.14 32.90 2.06
N ASP A 222 3.69 34.16 2.12
CA ASP A 222 3.90 35.03 3.27
C ASP A 222 2.98 34.68 4.46
N LEU A 223 1.79 34.12 4.22
CA LEU A 223 0.88 33.68 5.28
C LEU A 223 1.31 32.38 5.96
N LEU A 224 2.03 31.51 5.23
CA LEU A 224 2.58 30.25 5.74
C LEU A 224 3.95 30.43 6.42
N LEU A 225 4.73 31.45 6.01
CA LEU A 225 6.04 31.75 6.57
C LEU A 225 6.01 32.77 7.72
N SER A 226 4.89 33.48 7.93
CA SER A 226 4.75 34.49 8.99
C SER A 226 4.56 33.92 10.41
N GLN A 227 4.58 32.59 10.57
CA GLN A 227 4.68 31.95 11.87
C GLN A 227 5.82 30.93 11.81
N ASP A 228 6.93 31.27 12.47
CA ASP A 228 8.09 30.45 12.83
C ASP A 228 8.10 29.06 12.18
N SER A 229 9.02 28.80 11.26
CA SER A 229 8.99 27.64 10.35
C SER A 229 9.13 26.26 11.02
N THR A 230 9.38 26.20 12.33
CA THR A 230 9.26 25.05 13.24
C THR A 230 7.82 24.82 13.75
N LEU A 231 6.91 25.79 13.63
CA LEU A 231 5.49 25.73 13.99
C LEU A 231 4.59 25.08 12.94
N GLY A 232 4.97 25.00 11.66
CA GLY A 232 4.15 24.32 10.64
C GLY A 232 4.03 22.80 10.87
N LEU A 233 5.13 22.20 11.34
CA LEU A 233 5.25 20.79 11.75
C LEU A 233 4.47 20.53 13.05
N ASN A 234 4.67 21.40 14.04
CA ASN A 234 3.89 21.40 15.26
C ASN A 234 2.41 21.62 14.98
N LYS A 235 2.01 22.45 14.01
CA LYS A 235 0.61 22.75 13.71
C LYS A 235 -0.16 21.51 13.26
N ILE A 236 0.41 20.68 12.39
CA ILE A 236 -0.25 19.47 11.90
C ILE A 236 -0.24 18.37 12.96
N ASN A 237 0.88 18.17 13.66
CA ASN A 237 0.92 17.23 14.79
C ASN A 237 0.00 17.68 15.95
N ASN A 238 -0.08 19.00 16.20
CA ASN A 238 -0.99 19.62 17.16
C ASN A 238 -2.43 19.52 16.69
N TRP A 239 -2.70 19.64 15.38
CA TRP A 239 -4.02 19.40 14.81
C TRP A 239 -4.45 17.97 15.10
N SER A 240 -3.60 16.98 14.78
CA SER A 240 -3.85 15.56 15.03
C SER A 240 -4.09 15.29 16.52
N GLY A 241 -3.24 15.85 17.40
CA GLY A 241 -3.41 15.70 18.85
C GLY A 241 -4.69 16.34 19.38
N ARG A 242 -5.03 17.57 18.94
CA ARG A 242 -6.27 18.25 19.32
C ARG A 242 -7.50 17.52 18.82
N PHE A 243 -7.46 16.99 17.60
CA PHE A 243 -8.53 16.16 17.06
C PHE A 243 -8.75 14.90 17.92
N ILE A 244 -7.68 14.18 18.26
CA ILE A 244 -7.76 12.97 19.11
C ILE A 244 -8.38 13.30 20.46
N VAL A 245 -7.92 14.39 21.11
CA VAL A 245 -8.46 14.81 22.41
C VAL A 245 -9.94 15.16 22.29
N ALA A 246 -10.34 15.94 21.29
CA ALA A 246 -11.73 16.34 21.06
C ALA A 246 -12.63 15.14 20.70
N PHE A 247 -12.09 14.15 19.98
CA PHE A 247 -12.81 12.97 19.51
C PHE A 247 -12.71 11.77 20.49
N SER A 248 -11.98 11.91 21.59
CA SER A 248 -11.61 10.83 22.52
C SER A 248 -12.80 10.01 23.03
N ASN A 249 -13.93 10.65 23.33
CA ASN A 249 -15.16 9.97 23.78
C ASN A 249 -15.77 9.03 22.73
N TYR A 250 -15.40 9.16 21.45
CA TYR A 250 -15.95 8.39 20.33
C TYR A 250 -14.88 7.58 19.58
N ILE A 251 -13.60 7.82 19.85
CA ILE A 251 -12.47 7.16 19.18
C ILE A 251 -12.46 5.64 19.39
N HIS A 252 -13.10 5.15 20.47
CA HIS A 252 -13.28 3.73 20.74
C HIS A 252 -14.15 3.01 19.70
N HIS A 253 -14.96 3.75 18.92
CA HIS A 253 -15.70 3.21 17.77
C HIS A 253 -14.83 3.01 16.53
N CYS A 254 -13.65 3.62 16.48
CA CYS A 254 -12.71 3.50 15.36
C CYS A 254 -11.69 2.40 15.66
N SER A 255 -11.53 1.48 14.72
CA SER A 255 -10.53 0.40 14.80
C SER A 255 -9.21 0.77 14.13
N HIS A 256 -9.20 1.86 13.35
CA HIS A 256 -8.08 2.22 12.49
C HIS A 256 -7.64 3.67 12.64
N VAL A 257 -6.38 3.90 12.28
CA VAL A 257 -5.77 5.22 12.05
C VAL A 257 -5.34 5.29 10.60
N VAL A 258 -5.66 6.39 9.92
CA VAL A 258 -5.35 6.58 8.50
C VAL A 258 -4.14 7.50 8.35
N TYR A 259 -3.19 7.07 7.53
CA TYR A 259 -1.95 7.78 7.21
C TYR A 259 -1.80 7.97 5.70
N HIS A 260 -1.26 9.11 5.30
CA HIS A 260 -0.78 9.36 3.95
C HIS A 260 0.74 9.55 3.96
N PHE A 261 1.45 8.78 3.15
CA PHE A 261 2.92 8.76 3.11
C PHE A 261 3.47 9.18 1.76
N TYR A 262 4.13 10.33 1.75
CA TYR A 262 4.78 10.86 0.57
C TYR A 262 6.30 11.01 0.80
N GLY A 263 7.08 10.91 -0.27
CA GLY A 263 8.52 11.20 -0.26
C GLY A 263 9.40 10.00 0.08
N GLY A 264 10.06 9.42 -0.92
CA GLY A 264 11.02 8.34 -0.82
C GLY A 264 12.44 8.78 -1.12
N PHE A 265 12.66 10.08 -1.40
CA PHE A 265 13.99 10.69 -1.51
C PHE A 265 14.55 11.22 -0.16
N GLY A 266 14.02 10.77 0.98
CA GLY A 266 14.71 10.85 2.28
C GLY A 266 14.04 9.98 3.36
N HIS A 267 14.34 10.23 4.64
CA HIS A 267 13.93 9.40 5.79
C HIS A 267 12.43 9.51 6.17
N TYR A 268 11.51 9.22 5.24
CA TYR A 268 10.09 9.55 5.38
C TYR A 268 9.15 8.33 5.35
N GLY A 269 7.84 8.57 5.24
CA GLY A 269 6.78 7.57 5.39
C GLY A 269 6.93 6.34 4.48
N CYS A 270 7.49 6.52 3.28
CA CYS A 270 7.77 5.46 2.30
C CYS A 270 9.08 4.69 2.60
N THR A 271 9.46 4.54 3.87
CA THR A 271 10.64 3.79 4.33
C THR A 271 10.34 3.07 5.65
N TYR A 272 11.31 2.30 6.18
CA TYR A 272 11.22 1.70 7.52
C TYR A 272 10.94 2.73 8.63
N ASN A 273 11.34 3.99 8.44
CA ASN A 273 11.07 5.05 9.40
C ASN A 273 9.57 5.39 9.48
N GLY A 274 8.80 5.22 8.41
CA GLY A 274 7.35 5.45 8.39
C GLY A 274 6.57 4.53 9.34
N VAL A 275 7.04 3.31 9.53
CA VAL A 275 6.40 2.38 10.48
C VAL A 275 6.75 2.75 11.93
N GLN A 276 7.99 3.16 12.17
CA GLN A 276 8.41 3.63 13.49
C GLN A 276 7.65 4.89 13.91
N ARG A 277 7.30 5.74 12.95
CA ARG A 277 6.43 6.90 13.10
C ARG A 277 5.04 6.50 13.64
N ILE A 278 4.36 5.54 13.01
CA ILE A 278 3.10 4.94 13.51
C ILE A 278 3.25 4.48 14.98
N ARG A 279 4.30 3.69 15.26
CA ARG A 279 4.55 3.15 16.61
C ARG A 279 4.83 4.24 17.65
N ARG A 280 5.58 5.28 17.30
CA ARG A 280 5.87 6.42 18.19
C ARG A 280 4.62 7.24 18.44
N PHE A 281 3.81 7.48 17.42
CA PHE A 281 2.56 8.21 17.56
C PHE A 281 1.60 7.51 18.53
N ALA A 282 1.47 6.19 18.43
CA ALA A 282 0.67 5.39 19.37
C ALA A 282 1.15 5.46 20.82
N LYS A 283 2.46 5.63 21.05
CA LYS A 283 3.01 5.85 22.40
C LYS A 283 2.67 7.23 22.95
N SER A 284 2.55 8.23 22.09
CA SER A 284 2.24 9.61 22.49
C SER A 284 0.75 9.85 22.72
N PHE A 285 -0.12 9.06 22.07
CA PHE A 285 -1.57 9.14 22.18
C PHE A 285 -2.17 7.75 22.50
N PRO A 286 -2.31 7.38 23.78
CA PRO A 286 -2.81 6.05 24.17
C PRO A 286 -4.18 5.72 23.59
N GLU A 287 -5.00 6.72 23.25
CA GLU A 287 -6.29 6.54 22.58
C GLU A 287 -6.18 5.85 21.22
N VAL A 288 -5.01 5.87 20.59
CA VAL A 288 -4.74 5.20 19.31
C VAL A 288 -3.99 3.88 19.48
N GLU A 289 -3.60 3.52 20.70
CA GLU A 289 -2.93 2.26 21.00
C GLU A 289 -3.79 1.06 20.59
N GLY A 290 -3.16 0.05 19.98
CA GLY A 290 -3.82 -1.17 19.53
C GLY A 290 -4.67 -1.04 18.27
N LYS A 291 -4.88 0.17 17.74
CA LYS A 291 -5.55 0.37 16.44
C LYS A 291 -4.63 -0.01 15.29
N LYS A 292 -5.22 -0.51 14.20
CA LYS A 292 -4.49 -0.82 12.96
C LYS A 292 -4.29 0.43 12.13
N ALA A 293 -3.28 0.43 11.27
CA ALA A 293 -3.00 1.51 10.33
C ALA A 293 -3.50 1.14 8.94
N TRP A 294 -4.20 2.07 8.30
CA TRP A 294 -4.33 2.08 6.85
C TRP A 294 -3.45 3.19 6.29
N ILE A 295 -2.59 2.84 5.32
CA ILE A 295 -1.83 3.83 4.55
C ILE A 295 -2.59 4.04 3.24
N THR A 296 -3.61 4.90 3.27
CA THR A 296 -4.58 4.97 2.18
C THR A 296 -4.07 5.77 0.98
N GLU A 297 -2.95 6.47 1.14
CA GLU A 297 -2.22 7.10 0.04
C GLU A 297 -0.72 6.97 0.30
N TRP A 298 0.02 6.32 -0.60
CA TRP A 298 1.48 6.40 -0.59
C TRP A 298 2.06 6.55 -1.98
N ARG A 299 3.19 7.25 -2.09
CA ARG A 299 3.96 7.32 -3.34
C ARG A 299 5.40 7.69 -3.05
N PHE A 300 6.28 7.23 -3.93
CA PHE A 300 7.71 7.51 -3.86
C PHE A 300 8.03 9.01 -3.89
N THR A 301 7.21 9.88 -4.49
CA THR A 301 7.39 11.34 -4.44
C THR A 301 6.09 12.05 -4.69
N SER A 302 5.92 13.22 -4.09
CA SER A 302 4.74 14.05 -4.29
C SER A 302 4.68 14.81 -5.61
N ASP A 303 5.84 15.13 -6.19
CA ASP A 303 6.02 16.12 -7.25
C ASP A 303 6.95 15.66 -8.38
N MET A 304 7.04 14.35 -8.64
CA MET A 304 7.85 13.82 -9.74
C MET A 304 7.30 14.20 -11.12
N ASP A 305 8.22 14.48 -12.03
CA ASP A 305 7.97 14.49 -13.47
C ASP A 305 7.40 13.12 -13.88
N LEU A 306 6.31 13.14 -14.66
CA LEU A 306 5.64 11.98 -15.27
C LEU A 306 6.62 10.98 -15.90
N THR A 307 7.71 11.47 -16.49
CA THR A 307 8.72 10.61 -17.15
C THR A 307 9.50 9.74 -16.15
N SER A 308 9.59 10.12 -14.89
CA SER A 308 10.37 9.41 -13.88
C SER A 308 9.64 8.19 -13.30
N GLN A 309 8.31 8.16 -13.34
CA GLN A 309 7.46 7.06 -12.87
C GLN A 309 7.27 5.94 -13.90
N GLN A 310 7.76 6.18 -15.11
CA GLN A 310 7.70 5.29 -16.25
C GLN A 310 8.93 4.37 -16.35
N LYS A 311 9.72 4.27 -15.28
CA LYS A 311 10.96 3.49 -15.22
C LYS A 311 10.73 2.20 -14.44
N PHE A 312 11.33 1.11 -14.89
CA PHE A 312 11.30 -0.15 -14.15
C PHE A 312 11.96 -0.02 -12.76
N GLN A 313 12.92 0.91 -12.61
CA GLN A 313 13.46 1.32 -11.32
C GLN A 313 12.39 1.62 -10.24
N ILE A 314 11.29 2.28 -10.62
CA ILE A 314 10.24 2.65 -9.66
C ILE A 314 9.45 1.42 -9.23
N ALA A 315 9.16 0.51 -10.17
CA ALA A 315 8.55 -0.77 -9.86
C ALA A 315 9.40 -1.59 -8.87
N LEU A 316 10.73 -1.55 -8.98
CA LEU A 316 11.64 -2.19 -8.02
C LEU A 316 11.58 -1.52 -6.63
N PHE A 317 11.54 -0.19 -6.57
CA PHE A 317 11.39 0.54 -5.29
C PHE A 317 10.07 0.19 -4.60
N ASP A 318 8.98 0.26 -5.35
CA ASP A 318 7.64 -0.04 -4.88
C ASP A 318 7.54 -1.49 -4.38
N ALA A 319 8.16 -2.42 -5.10
CA ALA A 319 8.26 -3.82 -4.68
C ALA A 319 8.98 -3.98 -3.33
N LEU A 320 10.09 -3.28 -3.10
CA LEU A 320 10.78 -3.31 -1.80
C LEU A 320 9.90 -2.73 -0.69
N TYR A 321 9.24 -1.60 -0.93
CA TYR A 321 8.36 -0.99 0.07
C TYR A 321 7.18 -1.90 0.42
N MET A 322 6.58 -2.56 -0.58
CA MET A 322 5.52 -3.54 -0.35
C MET A 322 5.99 -4.73 0.48
N LEU A 323 7.14 -5.35 0.15
CA LEU A 323 7.69 -6.46 0.93
C LEU A 323 7.95 -6.06 2.39
N MET A 324 8.42 -4.83 2.61
CA MET A 324 8.60 -4.29 3.96
C MET A 324 7.26 -4.17 4.70
N ILE A 325 6.26 -3.60 4.05
CA ILE A 325 5.01 -3.19 4.70
C ILE A 325 4.05 -4.36 4.96
N VAL A 326 4.00 -5.37 4.09
CA VAL A 326 3.20 -6.59 4.31
C VAL A 326 3.68 -7.41 5.50
N CYS A 327 4.88 -7.11 6.00
CA CYS A 327 5.43 -7.69 7.21
C CYS A 327 5.23 -6.82 8.46
N GLN A 328 4.43 -5.75 8.41
CA GLN A 328 4.18 -4.92 9.58
C GLN A 328 2.83 -5.29 10.20
N PRO A 329 2.79 -5.88 11.41
CA PRO A 329 1.54 -6.32 12.03
C PRO A 329 0.59 -5.16 12.34
N GLU A 330 1.08 -3.93 12.43
CA GLU A 330 0.28 -2.73 12.64
C GLU A 330 -0.42 -2.25 11.36
N VAL A 331 0.09 -2.59 10.17
CA VAL A 331 -0.44 -2.09 8.89
C VAL A 331 -1.39 -3.11 8.27
N GLU A 332 -2.64 -2.73 8.08
CA GLU A 332 -3.69 -3.63 7.58
C GLU A 332 -3.96 -3.48 6.08
N GLY A 333 -3.66 -2.31 5.51
CA GLY A 333 -3.87 -2.03 4.09
C GLY A 333 -3.04 -0.83 3.63
N ILE A 334 -2.52 -0.91 2.40
CA ILE A 334 -1.79 0.20 1.76
C ILE A 334 -2.31 0.47 0.34
N CYS A 335 -2.37 1.74 -0.05
CA CYS A 335 -2.89 2.15 -1.36
C CYS A 335 -1.92 3.11 -2.06
N ALA A 336 -1.38 2.70 -3.21
CA ALA A 336 -0.47 3.54 -4.00
C ALA A 336 -1.21 4.68 -4.70
N HIS A 337 -0.75 5.92 -4.51
CA HIS A 337 -1.36 7.12 -5.01
C HIS A 337 -0.85 7.49 -6.42
N GLN A 338 -1.66 7.53 -7.48
CA GLN A 338 -3.08 7.14 -7.58
C GLN A 338 -3.30 6.12 -8.70
N CYS A 339 -4.45 5.44 -8.73
CA CYS A 339 -4.73 4.30 -9.62
C CYS A 339 -4.57 4.69 -11.08
N GLY A 340 -5.22 5.77 -11.49
CA GLY A 340 -5.10 6.39 -12.80
C GLY A 340 -4.16 7.56 -12.67
N GLN A 341 -3.01 7.50 -13.34
CA GLN A 341 -1.95 8.52 -13.28
C GLN A 341 -0.97 8.35 -12.09
N LEU A 342 0.32 8.45 -12.41
CA LEU A 342 1.47 8.50 -11.51
C LEU A 342 1.88 7.29 -10.65
N SER A 343 0.99 6.39 -10.22
CA SER A 343 1.43 5.22 -9.41
C SER A 343 2.02 4.07 -10.24
N GLY A 344 1.93 4.16 -11.56
CA GLY A 344 2.28 3.06 -12.47
C GLY A 344 1.34 1.85 -12.37
N GLY A 345 0.18 1.95 -11.69
CA GLY A 345 -0.85 0.92 -11.69
C GLY A 345 -1.61 0.84 -13.03
N PHE A 346 -2.15 1.98 -13.47
CA PHE A 346 -2.86 2.10 -14.74
C PHE A 346 -2.47 3.34 -15.55
N TYR A 347 -2.53 3.19 -16.87
CA TYR A 347 -2.58 4.31 -17.82
C TYR A 347 -3.98 4.46 -18.37
N ILE A 348 -4.44 5.70 -18.45
CA ILE A 348 -5.78 6.05 -18.96
C ILE A 348 -5.62 6.94 -20.18
N ALA A 349 -6.08 6.46 -21.33
CA ALA A 349 -6.28 7.30 -22.52
C ALA A 349 -7.67 7.94 -22.43
N ASP A 350 -7.78 9.22 -22.75
CA ASP A 350 -9.01 10.01 -22.62
C ASP A 350 -10.01 9.82 -23.78
N GLY A 351 -9.61 9.07 -24.81
CA GLY A 351 -10.39 8.87 -26.03
C GLY A 351 -10.35 10.05 -27.01
N LYS A 352 -9.56 11.08 -26.73
CA LYS A 352 -9.38 12.30 -27.54
C LYS A 352 -7.96 12.43 -28.09
N GLY A 353 -7.25 11.31 -28.21
CA GLY A 353 -5.88 11.28 -28.74
C GLY A 353 -4.81 11.54 -27.70
N GLN A 354 -5.13 11.43 -26.40
CA GLN A 354 -4.21 11.80 -25.32
C GLN A 354 -4.22 10.74 -24.20
N TRP A 355 -3.03 10.42 -23.71
CA TRP A 355 -2.82 9.75 -22.43
C TRP A 355 -2.82 10.76 -21.31
N ARG A 356 -3.59 10.48 -20.26
CA ARG A 356 -3.71 11.38 -19.12
C ARG A 356 -2.40 11.50 -18.34
N GLY A 357 -1.86 12.71 -18.25
CA GLY A 357 -0.76 13.08 -17.35
C GLY A 357 -1.24 13.82 -16.10
N GLN A 358 -0.52 13.69 -14.98
CA GLN A 358 -0.76 14.42 -13.74
C GLN A 358 0.44 15.33 -13.50
N ARG A 359 0.36 16.53 -14.08
CA ARG A 359 1.26 17.68 -13.84
C ARG A 359 2.70 17.52 -14.36
N ALA A 360 3.02 18.20 -15.46
CA ALA A 360 4.36 18.72 -15.66
C ALA A 360 4.46 20.06 -14.92
N HIS A 361 5.50 20.27 -14.11
CA HIS A 361 5.73 21.53 -13.42
C HIS A 361 5.92 22.66 -14.46
N GLY A 362 4.95 23.57 -14.56
CA GLY A 362 5.10 24.83 -15.28
C GLY A 362 5.25 24.76 -16.81
N LEU A 363 5.24 23.55 -17.40
CA LEU A 363 5.11 23.33 -18.84
C LEU A 363 3.73 22.68 -19.02
N GLY A 364 2.81 23.40 -19.66
CA GLY A 364 1.38 23.08 -19.65
C GLY A 364 1.07 21.66 -20.11
N ASN A 365 -0.01 21.06 -19.61
CA ASN A 365 -0.74 19.89 -20.13
C ASN A 365 -0.05 19.00 -21.19
N ASP A 366 1.18 18.54 -20.94
CA ASP A 366 1.86 17.60 -21.84
C ASP A 366 1.33 16.20 -21.54
N ALA A 367 0.13 15.93 -22.02
CA ALA A 367 -0.38 14.60 -22.17
C ALA A 367 0.39 13.91 -23.32
N PHE A 368 0.70 12.62 -23.16
CA PHE A 368 1.35 11.87 -24.24
C PHE A 368 0.33 11.66 -25.35
N VAL A 369 0.74 11.83 -26.61
CA VAL A 369 -0.13 11.51 -27.74
C VAL A 369 -0.48 10.02 -27.67
N ASP A 370 -1.77 9.70 -27.80
CA ASP A 370 -2.24 8.34 -28.02
C ASP A 370 -2.30 8.09 -29.54
N PRO A 371 -1.30 7.43 -30.16
CA PRO A 371 -1.33 7.15 -31.59
C PRO A 371 -2.43 6.16 -31.97
N ASP A 372 -2.93 5.37 -31.03
CA ASP A 372 -3.92 4.31 -31.22
C ASP A 372 -5.34 4.76 -30.79
N TRP A 373 -5.60 6.06 -30.81
CA TRP A 373 -6.87 6.61 -30.33
C TRP A 373 -8.07 6.09 -31.13
N THR A 374 -9.09 5.64 -30.41
CA THR A 374 -10.29 5.01 -31.00
C THR A 374 -11.57 5.86 -30.84
N GLY A 375 -11.43 7.09 -30.34
CA GLY A 375 -12.56 7.95 -29.97
C GLY A 375 -13.22 7.56 -28.64
N ARG A 376 -12.64 6.63 -27.88
CA ARG A 376 -13.15 6.15 -26.58
C ARG A 376 -12.03 6.03 -25.56
N PRO A 377 -12.34 6.17 -24.26
CA PRO A 377 -11.38 5.91 -23.21
C PRO A 377 -10.81 4.50 -23.29
N ARG A 378 -9.52 4.36 -22.97
CA ARG A 378 -8.84 3.05 -22.87
C ARG A 378 -8.05 2.99 -21.58
N LEU A 379 -7.94 1.79 -21.05
CA LEU A 379 -7.15 1.48 -19.87
C LEU A 379 -6.01 0.53 -20.27
N GLU A 380 -4.82 0.76 -19.74
CA GLU A 380 -3.68 -0.12 -19.87
C GLU A 380 -3.00 -0.33 -18.51
N VAL A 381 -2.41 -1.51 -18.33
CA VAL A 381 -1.64 -1.82 -17.12
C VAL A 381 -0.35 -0.99 -17.12
N GLY A 382 -0.06 -0.26 -16.05
CA GLY A 382 1.19 0.48 -15.93
C GLY A 382 2.36 -0.41 -15.49
N PRO A 383 3.59 0.14 -15.36
CA PRO A 383 4.81 -0.60 -15.07
C PRO A 383 4.86 -1.23 -13.66
N VAL A 384 4.11 -0.69 -12.70
CA VAL A 384 4.03 -1.21 -11.32
C VAL A 384 2.90 -2.23 -11.17
N GLY A 385 1.92 -2.24 -12.08
CA GLY A 385 0.83 -3.21 -12.11
C GLY A 385 1.26 -4.68 -11.99
N PRO A 386 2.23 -5.17 -12.78
CA PRO A 386 2.74 -6.54 -12.65
C PRO A 386 3.34 -6.86 -11.27
N VAL A 387 3.91 -5.87 -10.57
CA VAL A 387 4.43 -6.06 -9.20
C VAL A 387 3.29 -6.34 -8.23
N PHE A 388 2.26 -5.49 -8.23
CA PHE A 388 1.05 -5.70 -7.42
C PHE A 388 0.39 -7.03 -7.74
N LYS A 389 0.30 -7.39 -9.03
CA LYS A 389 -0.29 -8.67 -9.46
C LYS A 389 0.45 -9.84 -8.84
N LEU A 390 1.78 -9.90 -8.99
CA LEU A 390 2.59 -10.99 -8.46
C LEU A 390 2.41 -11.12 -6.94
N TYR A 391 2.53 -10.02 -6.20
CA TYR A 391 2.44 -10.05 -4.74
C TYR A 391 1.02 -10.33 -4.23
N ASN A 392 -0.01 -9.69 -4.79
CA ASN A 392 -1.38 -9.97 -4.38
C ASN A 392 -1.81 -11.41 -4.70
N GLU A 393 -1.44 -11.96 -5.86
CA GLU A 393 -1.76 -13.37 -6.19
C GLU A 393 -1.00 -14.35 -5.28
N ALA A 394 0.22 -14.02 -4.86
CA ALA A 394 0.95 -14.79 -3.85
C ALA A 394 0.26 -14.71 -2.48
N LEU A 395 -0.16 -13.53 -2.02
CA LEU A 395 -0.87 -13.34 -0.77
C LEU A 395 -2.24 -14.03 -0.75
N LEU A 396 -2.99 -13.95 -1.85
CA LEU A 396 -4.30 -14.60 -2.01
C LEU A 396 -4.21 -16.12 -1.89
N SER A 397 -3.12 -16.71 -2.37
CA SER A 397 -2.89 -18.17 -2.32
C SER A 397 -2.14 -18.63 -1.06
N HIS A 398 -1.30 -17.76 -0.48
CA HIS A 398 -0.43 -18.04 0.66
C HIS A 398 -0.49 -16.89 1.69
N PRO A 399 -1.60 -16.75 2.44
CA PRO A 399 -1.82 -15.58 3.29
C PRO A 399 -0.96 -15.57 4.56
N HIS A 400 -0.32 -16.67 4.92
CA HIS A 400 0.42 -16.78 6.18
C HIS A 400 1.88 -16.37 5.98
N VAL A 401 2.24 -15.19 6.46
CA VAL A 401 3.63 -14.73 6.51
C VAL A 401 4.36 -15.52 7.59
N LEU A 402 5.43 -16.20 7.22
CA LEU A 402 6.25 -17.00 8.13
C LEU A 402 7.54 -16.28 8.53
N SER A 403 8.21 -15.69 7.55
CA SER A 403 9.48 -15.01 7.76
C SER A 403 9.75 -13.99 6.67
N ARG A 404 10.75 -13.13 6.91
CA ARG A 404 11.26 -12.15 5.95
C ARG A 404 12.76 -12.03 6.11
N GLY A 405 13.43 -11.58 5.06
CA GLY A 405 14.85 -11.31 5.10
C GLY A 405 15.31 -10.36 4.02
N ARG A 406 16.57 -9.94 4.14
CA ARG A 406 17.16 -8.93 3.28
C ARG A 406 18.65 -9.13 3.10
N ARG A 407 19.13 -9.04 1.85
CA ARG A 407 20.56 -9.00 1.49
C ARG A 407 20.95 -7.62 1.04
N CYS A 408 22.13 -7.18 1.45
CA CYS A 408 22.79 -6.00 0.92
C CYS A 408 24.03 -6.46 0.15
N ASP A 409 24.08 -6.26 -1.15
CA ASP A 409 25.29 -6.48 -1.94
C ASP A 409 25.77 -5.17 -2.58
N GLY A 410 27.09 -5.07 -2.68
CA GLY A 410 27.74 -3.85 -3.09
C GLY A 410 27.80 -3.74 -4.61
N SER A 411 26.84 -3.03 -5.21
CA SER A 411 26.99 -2.14 -6.36
C SER A 411 25.67 -2.03 -7.14
N ILE A 412 25.07 -0.83 -7.14
CA ILE A 412 24.26 -0.40 -8.28
C ILE A 412 25.09 0.64 -9.03
N THR A 413 25.21 0.52 -10.34
CA THR A 413 26.10 1.35 -11.17
C THR A 413 25.49 2.70 -11.59
N ASP A 414 24.31 3.07 -11.06
CA ASP A 414 23.63 4.33 -11.41
C ASP A 414 23.55 5.29 -10.20
N GLY A 415 24.16 6.47 -10.34
CA GLY A 415 24.28 7.48 -9.29
C GLY A 415 22.94 7.99 -8.72
N ARG A 416 21.86 8.04 -9.51
CA ARG A 416 20.53 8.47 -8.98
C ARG A 416 19.80 7.35 -8.27
N TYR A 417 19.92 6.12 -8.77
CA TYR A 417 19.39 4.92 -8.11
C TYR A 417 20.09 4.68 -6.76
N ASN A 418 21.40 4.93 -6.69
CA ASN A 418 22.15 4.85 -5.45
C ASN A 418 21.65 5.85 -4.41
N GLN A 419 21.32 7.09 -4.75
CA GLN A 419 20.74 8.03 -3.77
C GLN A 419 19.42 7.51 -3.20
N MET A 420 18.50 7.07 -4.05
CA MET A 420 17.21 6.49 -3.65
C MET A 420 17.38 5.27 -2.73
N MET A 421 18.29 4.36 -3.08
CA MET A 421 18.58 3.17 -2.26
C MET A 421 19.34 3.52 -0.98
N ASN A 422 20.24 4.50 -1.01
CA ASN A 422 20.97 5.00 0.16
C ASN A 422 20.03 5.65 1.17
N ILE A 423 19.01 6.36 0.69
CA ILE A 423 17.95 6.96 1.48
C ILE A 423 17.06 5.90 2.12
N TRP A 424 16.74 4.84 1.39
CA TRP A 424 16.08 3.65 1.92
C TRP A 424 16.99 2.89 2.93
N ARG A 425 18.28 3.27 3.07
CA ARG A 425 19.33 2.49 3.75
C ARG A 425 20.05 3.09 4.93
N ASN A 426 20.38 4.39 4.99
CA ASN A 426 21.50 4.86 5.82
C ASN A 426 22.85 4.13 5.61
N SER A 427 22.98 3.24 4.62
CA SER A 427 24.19 2.42 4.36
C SER A 427 24.16 1.76 2.97
N GLY A 428 24.61 2.46 1.93
CA GLY A 428 25.15 1.91 0.66
C GLY A 428 24.44 0.75 -0.09
N GLU A 429 24.14 0.94 -1.37
CA GLU A 429 24.19 -0.10 -2.45
C GLU A 429 23.05 -1.15 -2.53
N GLY A 430 23.08 -2.11 -3.47
CA GLY A 430 21.96 -3.00 -3.91
C GLY A 430 21.25 -3.78 -2.81
N SER A 431 19.93 -4.03 -2.93
CA SER A 431 19.15 -4.86 -1.99
C SER A 431 18.41 -6.02 -2.65
N VAL A 432 18.46 -7.18 -2.01
CA VAL A 432 17.42 -8.19 -2.14
C VAL A 432 16.54 -8.11 -0.91
N GLU A 433 15.23 -8.04 -1.07
CA GLU A 433 14.29 -8.35 0.01
C GLU A 433 13.42 -9.53 -0.37
N TRP A 434 13.03 -10.31 0.64
CA TRP A 434 12.14 -11.44 0.45
C TRP A 434 11.19 -11.64 1.63
N VAL A 435 10.04 -12.23 1.33
CA VAL A 435 9.01 -12.64 2.30
C VAL A 435 8.61 -14.08 1.99
N LEU A 436 8.68 -14.94 2.99
CA LEU A 436 8.23 -16.32 2.91
C LEU A 436 6.80 -16.43 3.42
N LEU A 437 5.96 -17.03 2.60
CA LEU A 437 4.54 -17.25 2.82
C LEU A 437 4.22 -18.74 2.81
N ALA A 438 3.12 -19.12 3.46
CA ALA A 438 2.52 -20.45 3.35
C ALA A 438 1.01 -20.35 3.10
N ASN A 439 0.47 -21.38 2.45
CA ASN A 439 -0.96 -21.59 2.38
C ASN A 439 -1.51 -22.16 3.69
N GLU A 440 -2.83 -22.24 3.81
CA GLU A 440 -3.52 -22.58 5.07
C GLU A 440 -3.10 -23.95 5.65
N ASP A 441 -3.00 -24.96 4.80
CA ASP A 441 -2.64 -26.32 5.19
C ASP A 441 -1.12 -26.60 5.18
N ARG A 442 -0.32 -25.60 4.78
CA ARG A 442 1.14 -25.65 4.64
C ARG A 442 1.63 -26.76 3.71
N THR A 443 0.83 -27.09 2.70
CA THR A 443 1.20 -27.97 1.59
C THR A 443 1.88 -27.22 0.45
N SER A 444 1.96 -25.90 0.52
CA SER A 444 2.81 -25.10 -0.35
C SER A 444 3.34 -23.86 0.33
N PHE A 445 4.50 -23.42 -0.12
CA PHE A 445 5.13 -22.17 0.27
C PHE A 445 5.23 -21.24 -0.93
N ALA A 446 5.13 -19.94 -0.70
CA ALA A 446 5.45 -18.94 -1.70
C ALA A 446 6.56 -18.02 -1.19
N LEU A 447 7.54 -17.71 -2.03
CA LEU A 447 8.56 -16.72 -1.76
C LEU A 447 8.33 -15.51 -2.66
N MET A 448 8.03 -14.36 -2.07
CA MET A 448 8.04 -13.08 -2.78
C MET A 448 9.42 -12.47 -2.66
N VAL A 449 10.04 -12.06 -3.77
CA VAL A 449 11.42 -11.54 -3.79
C VAL A 449 11.51 -10.34 -4.72
N CYS A 450 12.19 -9.29 -4.26
CA CYS A 450 12.65 -8.20 -5.12
C CYS A 450 14.18 -8.21 -5.13
N ASN A 451 14.78 -8.42 -6.30
CA ASN A 451 16.21 -8.38 -6.52
C ASN A 451 16.59 -7.10 -7.27
N CYS A 452 17.10 -6.11 -6.53
CA CYS A 452 17.57 -4.84 -7.09
C CYS A 452 19.06 -4.86 -7.49
N CYS A 453 19.73 -6.00 -7.32
CA CYS A 453 21.15 -6.15 -7.53
C CYS A 453 21.47 -6.25 -9.03
N SER A 454 22.75 -6.12 -9.39
CA SER A 454 23.26 -6.33 -10.76
C SER A 454 23.55 -7.80 -11.06
N VAL A 455 23.39 -8.69 -10.07
CA VAL A 455 23.65 -10.12 -10.18
C VAL A 455 22.44 -10.94 -9.70
N PRO A 456 22.28 -12.18 -10.17
CA PRO A 456 21.26 -13.08 -9.66
C PRO A 456 21.44 -13.38 -8.18
N PHE A 457 20.33 -13.44 -7.44
CA PHE A 457 20.29 -13.87 -6.06
C PHE A 457 20.07 -15.39 -5.96
N ARG A 458 21.01 -16.06 -5.29
CA ARG A 458 21.08 -17.53 -5.14
C ARG A 458 21.28 -17.90 -3.68
N PRO A 459 20.24 -17.80 -2.83
CA PRO A 459 20.36 -18.20 -1.43
C PRO A 459 20.42 -19.72 -1.29
N PRO A 460 21.17 -20.26 -0.32
CA PRO A 460 20.96 -21.62 0.12
C PRO A 460 19.51 -21.83 0.61
N VAL A 461 18.97 -23.04 0.42
CA VAL A 461 17.63 -23.42 0.87
C VAL A 461 17.75 -24.51 1.91
N LYS A 462 16.98 -24.39 2.99
CA LYS A 462 16.84 -25.42 4.02
C LYS A 462 15.37 -25.72 4.23
N ALA A 463 14.96 -26.96 4.01
CA ALA A 463 13.62 -27.43 4.34
C ALA A 463 13.65 -28.13 5.70
N VAL A 464 12.70 -27.81 6.57
CA VAL A 464 12.60 -28.38 7.93
C VAL A 464 11.24 -29.03 8.10
N GLY A 465 11.24 -30.33 8.40
CA GLY A 465 10.02 -31.12 8.58
C GLY A 465 9.18 -31.28 7.30
N CYS A 466 9.74 -30.94 6.14
CA CYS A 466 9.07 -31.03 4.86
C CYS A 466 10.05 -31.26 3.71
N VAL A 467 9.52 -31.76 2.60
CA VAL A 467 10.24 -31.89 1.33
C VAL A 467 9.63 -30.90 0.34
N LEU A 468 10.44 -29.98 -0.16
CA LEU A 468 10.05 -29.05 -1.21
C LEU A 468 10.09 -29.76 -2.56
N GLY A 469 9.01 -29.62 -3.32
CA GLY A 469 8.95 -30.05 -4.71
C GLY A 469 9.57 -29.02 -5.65
N LYS A 470 9.39 -29.28 -6.95
CA LYS A 470 9.87 -28.41 -8.03
C LYS A 470 9.27 -27.00 -7.91
N PRO A 471 10.10 -25.94 -7.81
CA PRO A 471 9.61 -24.57 -7.72
C PRO A 471 9.01 -24.09 -9.04
N HIS A 472 7.90 -23.38 -8.96
CA HIS A 472 7.31 -22.64 -10.07
C HIS A 472 7.59 -21.14 -9.93
N TYR A 473 8.21 -20.53 -10.94
CA TYR A 473 8.63 -19.14 -10.95
C TYR A 473 7.68 -18.31 -11.79
N ARG A 474 7.38 -17.12 -11.28
CA ARG A 474 6.79 -16.02 -12.04
C ARG A 474 7.65 -14.79 -11.83
N VAL A 475 8.26 -14.31 -12.91
CA VAL A 475 9.28 -13.27 -12.87
C VAL A 475 8.81 -12.08 -13.69
N TYR A 476 8.92 -10.88 -13.13
CA TYR A 476 8.80 -9.62 -13.82
C TYR A 476 10.14 -8.90 -13.79
N ARG A 477 10.75 -8.68 -14.96
CA ARG A 477 12.12 -8.16 -15.04
C ARG A 477 12.33 -7.25 -16.24
N CYS A 478 13.43 -6.51 -16.18
CA CYS A 478 13.93 -5.66 -17.25
C CYS A 478 15.41 -5.97 -17.48
N LYS A 479 15.94 -5.67 -18.67
CA LYS A 479 17.39 -5.76 -18.88
C LYS A 479 18.10 -4.75 -17.95
N PRO A 480 19.24 -5.10 -17.34
CA PRO A 480 19.93 -4.21 -16.40
C PRO A 480 20.21 -2.81 -16.94
N GLU A 481 20.58 -2.71 -18.21
CA GLU A 481 20.84 -1.46 -18.94
C GLU A 481 19.59 -0.60 -19.17
N ASP A 482 18.40 -1.21 -19.18
CA ASP A 482 17.14 -0.55 -19.52
C ASP A 482 16.35 -0.12 -18.26
N VAL A 483 16.79 -0.49 -17.05
CA VAL A 483 16.09 -0.24 -15.78
C VAL A 483 15.73 1.23 -15.56
N CYS A 484 16.60 2.13 -16.03
CA CYS A 484 16.47 3.58 -15.85
C CYS A 484 15.90 4.32 -17.08
N ILE A 485 15.55 3.60 -18.14
CA ILE A 485 14.92 4.16 -19.33
C ILE A 485 13.45 4.44 -19.04
N SER A 486 13.00 5.65 -19.37
CA SER A 486 11.59 6.05 -19.27
C SER A 486 10.81 5.49 -20.45
N GLN A 487 9.60 4.99 -20.18
CA GLN A 487 8.69 4.45 -21.18
C GLN A 487 7.35 5.18 -21.20
N ALA A 488 7.02 5.80 -22.34
CA ALA A 488 5.71 6.42 -22.51
C ALA A 488 4.59 5.35 -22.65
N PRO A 489 3.35 5.66 -22.23
CA PRO A 489 2.21 4.79 -22.50
C PRO A 489 2.03 4.55 -24.01
N GLY A 490 1.66 3.33 -24.40
CA GLY A 490 1.58 2.91 -25.81
C GLY A 490 2.92 2.47 -26.44
N GLU A 491 4.08 2.71 -25.81
CA GLU A 491 5.35 2.19 -26.31
C GLU A 491 5.54 0.68 -26.02
N PRO A 492 6.32 -0.05 -26.85
CA PRO A 492 6.64 -1.45 -26.58
C PRO A 492 7.36 -1.62 -25.23
N ARG A 493 6.84 -2.49 -24.36
CA ARG A 493 7.38 -2.66 -23.00
C ARG A 493 8.85 -3.10 -22.97
N LEU A 494 9.66 -2.41 -22.17
CA LEU A 494 11.05 -2.79 -21.89
C LEU A 494 11.13 -3.93 -20.87
N ALA A 495 10.14 -4.02 -19.99
CA ALA A 495 10.01 -5.08 -18.99
C ALA A 495 9.00 -6.14 -19.45
N TRP A 496 9.26 -7.40 -19.10
CA TRP A 496 8.41 -8.54 -19.47
C TRP A 496 8.16 -9.47 -18.28
N GLN A 497 7.10 -10.26 -18.40
CA GLN A 497 6.79 -11.35 -17.48
C GLN A 497 7.16 -12.69 -18.12
N GLU A 498 7.70 -13.60 -17.32
CA GLU A 498 7.97 -14.98 -17.71
C GLU A 498 7.56 -15.93 -16.59
N GLU A 499 7.09 -17.11 -16.96
CA GLU A 499 6.70 -18.17 -16.03
C GLU A 499 7.38 -19.47 -16.45
N TYR A 500 8.02 -20.17 -15.50
CA TYR A 500 8.76 -21.40 -15.76
C TYR A 500 8.93 -22.21 -14.48
N ASP A 501 9.20 -23.51 -14.61
CA ASP A 501 9.59 -24.33 -13.47
C ASP A 501 11.11 -24.36 -13.32
N GLY A 502 11.61 -24.18 -12.10
CA GLY A 502 13.03 -24.29 -11.79
C GLY A 502 13.46 -25.69 -11.36
N GLU A 503 14.68 -25.79 -10.86
CA GLU A 503 15.24 -27.04 -10.33
C GLU A 503 14.90 -27.21 -8.84
N GLU A 504 14.68 -28.45 -8.41
CA GLU A 504 14.39 -28.77 -7.00
C GLU A 504 15.53 -28.33 -6.08
N GLY A 505 15.19 -27.67 -4.97
CA GLY A 505 16.16 -27.20 -3.98
C GLY A 505 17.03 -26.01 -4.43
N VAL A 506 16.85 -25.49 -5.65
CA VAL A 506 17.64 -24.39 -6.18
C VAL A 506 16.76 -23.14 -6.33
N ILE A 507 17.19 -22.05 -5.68
CA ILE A 507 16.61 -20.72 -5.89
C ILE A 507 17.54 -19.89 -6.77
N VAL A 508 17.02 -19.40 -7.89
CA VAL A 508 17.69 -18.41 -8.74
C VAL A 508 16.72 -17.28 -9.05
N VAL A 509 16.94 -16.13 -8.43
CA VAL A 509 16.18 -14.91 -8.71
C VAL A 509 17.03 -14.02 -9.62
N PRO A 510 16.61 -13.73 -10.86
CA PRO A 510 17.38 -12.90 -11.79
C PRO A 510 17.72 -11.52 -11.22
N GLU A 511 18.78 -10.88 -11.70
CA GLU A 511 19.04 -9.47 -11.41
C GLU A 511 17.87 -8.58 -11.86
N LYS A 512 17.71 -7.42 -11.22
CA LYS A 512 16.72 -6.39 -11.59
C LYS A 512 15.33 -6.98 -11.85
N SER A 513 14.83 -7.73 -10.87
CA SER A 513 13.58 -8.46 -11.01
C SER A 513 12.72 -8.42 -9.76
N VAL A 514 11.42 -8.61 -9.98
CA VAL A 514 10.43 -8.96 -8.95
C VAL A 514 9.96 -10.36 -9.27
N THR A 515 10.03 -11.27 -8.30
CA THR A 515 9.78 -12.70 -8.50
C THR A 515 8.86 -13.24 -7.42
N THR A 516 7.96 -14.13 -7.82
CA THR A 516 7.28 -15.05 -6.90
C THR A 516 7.68 -16.47 -7.25
N ILE A 517 8.00 -17.27 -6.23
CA ILE A 517 8.38 -18.67 -6.37
C ILE A 517 7.45 -19.51 -5.51
N VAL A 518 6.70 -20.42 -6.11
CA VAL A 518 5.81 -21.34 -5.37
C VAL A 518 6.47 -22.71 -5.29
N PHE A 519 6.58 -23.24 -4.09
CA PHE A 519 7.11 -24.56 -3.78
C PHE A 519 5.95 -25.43 -3.29
N PRO A 520 5.55 -26.48 -4.04
CA PRO A 520 4.78 -27.56 -3.47
C PRO A 520 5.57 -28.16 -2.29
N SER A 521 4.88 -28.57 -1.24
CA SER A 521 5.51 -29.17 -0.07
C SER A 521 4.73 -30.39 0.40
N ARG A 522 5.47 -31.40 0.85
CA ARG A 522 4.90 -32.56 1.55
C ARG A 522 5.63 -32.75 2.87
N LYS A 523 4.89 -33.20 3.88
CA LYS A 523 5.51 -33.59 5.16
C LYS A 523 6.52 -34.71 4.92
N GLU A 524 7.64 -34.65 5.61
CA GLU A 524 8.57 -35.78 5.62
C GLU A 524 7.85 -37.02 6.17
N ALA A 525 7.95 -38.14 5.44
CA ALA A 525 7.50 -39.42 5.95
C ALA A 525 8.40 -39.78 7.15
N LYS A 526 7.78 -39.97 8.31
CA LYS A 526 8.48 -40.36 9.55
C LYS A 526 9.08 -41.76 9.45
#